data_AF-A0A1B6JMY7-F1
#
_entry.id   AF-A0A1B6JMY7-F1
#
_cell.length_a   1.000
_cell.length_b   1.000
_cell.length_c   1.000
_cell.angle_alpha   90.00
_cell.angle_beta   90.00
_cell.angle_gamma   90.00
#
_symmetry.space_group_name_H-M   'P 1'
#
loop_
_entity.id
_entity.type
_entity.pdbx_description
1 polymer ?
#
loop_
_entity_poly.entity_id
_entity_poly.type
_entity_poly.pdbx_seq_one_letter_code
_entity_poly.pdbx_strand_id
1 'polypeptide(L)'
;MVMLLDLNMWKNQIFYYPSKYGQYVEPTGNKILTVLDEAILMTGNMSLWTWESRSQSNSTTGQQFCTKDMVMNSRYMGYPLLLKCTAIIPSFVAVTLFVTVVSLYGRFPEDQAHPSNRSGSPCHTSAGVNV
;
A
#
# COMPACT_ATOMS: atom_id res chain seq x y z
N MET A 1 1.75 -4.36 -14.09
CA MET A 1 2.16 -3.89 -12.75
C MET A 1 1.00 -3.10 -12.12
N VAL A 2 0.02 -3.81 -11.54
CA VAL A 2 -1.18 -3.22 -10.88
C VAL A 2 -1.26 -3.68 -9.41
N MET A 3 -0.42 -4.63 -9.00
CA MET A 3 -0.43 -5.24 -7.67
C MET A 3 0.35 -4.47 -6.58
N LEU A 4 1.20 -3.51 -6.94
CA LEU A 4 2.11 -2.84 -5.99
C LEU A 4 1.54 -1.57 -5.35
N LEU A 5 0.43 -1.04 -5.89
CA LEU A 5 -0.20 0.18 -5.39
C LEU A 5 -1.72 0.10 -5.55
N ASP A 6 -2.34 -0.92 -4.96
CA ASP A 6 -3.80 -0.99 -4.86
C ASP A 6 -4.30 -0.02 -3.76
N LEU A 7 -4.28 1.28 -4.11
CA LEU A 7 -4.73 2.36 -3.23
C LEU A 7 -6.21 2.23 -2.86
N ASN A 8 -6.99 1.51 -3.66
CA ASN A 8 -8.41 1.35 -3.41
C ASN A 8 -8.66 0.33 -2.28
N MET A 9 -7.87 -0.74 -2.22
CA MET A 9 -7.89 -1.67 -1.10
C MET A 9 -7.16 -1.09 0.13
N TRP A 10 -6.10 -0.32 -0.11
CA TRP A 10 -5.34 0.28 0.97
C TRP A 10 -6.07 1.43 1.67
N LYS A 11 -6.84 2.27 0.96
CA LYS A 11 -7.66 3.32 1.60
C LYS A 11 -8.63 2.71 2.61
N ASN A 12 -9.25 1.57 2.27
CA ASN A 12 -10.19 0.91 3.15
C ASN A 12 -9.49 0.42 4.42
N GLN A 13 -8.28 -0.14 4.30
CA GLN A 13 -7.50 -0.58 5.45
C GLN A 13 -6.99 0.57 6.33
N ILE A 14 -6.65 1.71 5.74
CA ILE A 14 -6.19 2.88 6.50
C ILE A 14 -7.31 3.46 7.37
N PHE A 15 -8.51 3.64 6.79
CA PHE A 15 -9.64 4.31 7.45
C PHE A 15 -10.58 3.35 8.20
N TYR A 16 -10.25 2.07 8.26
CA TYR A 16 -11.07 1.10 8.97
C TYR A 16 -11.06 1.33 10.48
N TYR A 17 -12.25 1.43 11.07
CA TYR A 17 -12.52 1.50 12.50
C TYR A 17 -13.63 0.51 12.86
N PRO A 18 -13.39 -0.48 13.75
CA PRO A 18 -14.36 -1.52 14.05
C PRO A 18 -15.67 -0.97 14.65
N SER A 19 -15.59 0.06 15.49
CA SER A 19 -16.76 0.68 16.15
C SER A 19 -17.82 1.23 15.18
N LYS A 20 -17.46 1.53 13.93
CA LYS A 20 -18.39 2.03 12.91
C LYS A 20 -19.21 0.94 12.23
N TYR A 21 -18.85 -0.34 12.41
CA TYR A 21 -19.40 -1.46 11.66
C TYR A 21 -20.05 -2.52 12.57
N GLY A 22 -20.56 -2.14 13.74
CA GLY A 22 -21.13 -3.10 14.70
C GLY A 22 -20.09 -4.08 15.27
N GLN A 23 -18.81 -3.66 15.27
CA GLN A 23 -17.69 -4.50 15.67
C GLN A 23 -16.96 -3.88 16.86
N TYR A 24 -16.41 -4.74 17.70
CA TYR A 24 -15.66 -4.35 18.89
C TYR A 24 -14.37 -5.17 18.99
N VAL A 25 -13.45 -4.71 19.83
CA VAL A 25 -12.13 -5.31 19.96
C VAL A 25 -11.97 -5.90 21.34
N GLU A 26 -11.51 -7.15 21.40
CA GLU A 26 -11.11 -7.78 22.65
C GLU A 26 -9.79 -7.16 23.17
N PRO A 27 -9.72 -6.71 24.44
CA PRO A 27 -8.55 -6.03 24.98
C PRO A 27 -7.31 -6.94 25.07
N THR A 28 -7.49 -8.23 25.33
CA THR A 28 -6.36 -9.17 25.53
C THR A 28 -5.75 -9.65 24.21
N GLY A 29 -6.60 -9.94 23.20
CA GLY A 29 -6.17 -10.55 21.94
C GLY A 29 -6.09 -9.60 20.75
N ASN A 30 -6.57 -8.36 20.90
CA ASN A 30 -6.78 -7.39 19.82
C ASN A 30 -7.60 -7.97 18.65
N LYS A 31 -8.39 -9.01 18.90
CA LYS A 31 -9.25 -9.64 17.90
C LYS A 31 -10.49 -8.81 17.71
N ILE A 32 -10.95 -8.72 16.47
CA ILE A 32 -12.19 -8.04 16.13
C ILE A 32 -13.34 -9.05 16.28
N LEU A 33 -14.38 -8.68 17.01
CA LEU A 33 -15.62 -9.43 17.14
C LEU A 33 -16.76 -8.63 16.51
N THR A 34 -17.69 -9.34 15.87
CA THR A 34 -18.88 -8.77 15.24
C THR A 34 -20.12 -9.15 16.03
N VAL A 35 -20.91 -8.15 16.40
CA VAL A 35 -22.20 -8.37 17.06
C VAL A 35 -23.14 -9.05 16.06
N LEU A 36 -23.69 -10.21 16.42
CA LEU A 36 -24.66 -10.93 15.58
C LEU A 36 -26.12 -10.62 15.92
N ASP A 37 -26.36 -9.94 17.04
CA ASP A 37 -27.71 -9.64 17.52
C ASP A 37 -28.31 -8.46 16.73
N GLU A 38 -29.23 -8.77 15.81
CA GLU A 38 -29.89 -7.79 14.96
C GLU A 38 -30.68 -6.74 15.77
N ALA A 39 -31.28 -7.09 16.91
CA ALA A 39 -32.03 -6.13 17.71
C ALA A 39 -31.10 -5.02 18.27
N ILE A 40 -29.89 -5.42 18.67
CA ILE A 40 -28.86 -4.50 19.16
C ILE A 40 -28.26 -3.67 18.01
N LEU A 41 -28.09 -4.28 16.82
CA LEU A 41 -27.62 -3.55 15.64
C LEU A 41 -28.63 -2.50 15.17
N MET A 42 -29.92 -2.84 15.16
CA MET A 42 -31.02 -1.94 14.78
C MET A 42 -31.20 -0.77 15.75
N THR A 43 -30.81 -0.95 17.01
CA THR A 43 -30.80 0.14 18.01
C THR A 43 -29.74 1.20 17.67
N GLY A 44 -28.70 0.85 16.91
CA GLY A 44 -27.65 1.79 16.47
C GLY A 44 -26.79 2.37 17.60
N ASN A 45 -26.91 1.84 18.82
CA ASN A 45 -26.20 2.37 19.97
C ASN A 45 -24.81 1.74 20.09
N MET A 46 -23.79 2.53 19.75
CA MET A 46 -22.38 2.12 19.81
C MET A 46 -21.91 1.73 21.21
N SER A 47 -22.57 2.19 22.28
CA SER A 47 -22.18 1.82 23.65
C SER A 47 -22.40 0.33 23.94
N LEU A 48 -23.36 -0.30 23.25
CA LEU A 48 -23.67 -1.72 23.35
C LEU A 48 -22.69 -2.59 22.55
N TRP A 49 -21.89 -1.97 21.68
CA TRP A 49 -20.87 -2.62 20.84
C TRP A 49 -19.49 -2.43 21.47
N THR A 50 -19.40 -2.69 22.78
CA THR A 50 -18.17 -2.58 23.56
C THR A 50 -17.86 -3.90 24.22
N TRP A 51 -16.57 -4.16 24.47
CA TRP A 51 -16.16 -5.39 25.15
C TRP A 51 -16.83 -5.48 26.52
N GLU A 52 -16.87 -4.38 27.26
CA GLU A 52 -17.40 -4.28 28.62
C GLU A 52 -18.90 -4.61 28.67
N SER A 53 -19.67 -4.21 27.66
CA SER A 53 -21.09 -4.54 27.57
C SER A 53 -21.31 -5.99 27.16
N ARG A 54 -20.46 -6.56 26.30
CA ARG A 54 -20.64 -7.92 25.75
C ARG A 54 -20.00 -9.02 26.60
N SER A 55 -19.03 -8.69 27.44
CA SER A 55 -18.41 -9.62 28.39
C SER A 55 -19.31 -9.94 29.59
N GLN A 56 -20.43 -9.22 29.75
CA GLN A 56 -21.41 -9.47 30.80
C GLN A 56 -22.12 -10.81 30.57
N SER A 57 -22.33 -11.55 31.66
CA SER A 57 -23.14 -12.76 31.67
C SER A 57 -24.61 -12.41 31.53
N ASN A 58 -25.30 -13.03 30.58
CA ASN A 58 -26.74 -12.90 30.45
C ASN A 58 -27.44 -13.56 31.64
N SER A 59 -28.32 -12.84 32.33
CA SER A 59 -29.10 -13.34 33.47
C SER A 59 -30.02 -14.51 33.13
N THR A 60 -30.44 -14.62 31.86
CA THR A 60 -31.41 -15.62 31.40
C THR A 60 -30.74 -16.90 30.91
N THR A 61 -29.58 -16.79 30.25
CA THR A 61 -28.87 -17.95 29.65
C THR A 61 -27.59 -18.34 30.38
N GLY A 62 -27.13 -17.54 31.35
CA GLY A 62 -25.87 -17.76 32.09
C GLY A 62 -24.59 -17.59 31.27
N GLN A 63 -24.68 -17.54 29.93
CA GLN A 63 -23.57 -17.34 29.02
C GLN A 63 -23.29 -15.87 28.76
N GLN A 64 -22.03 -15.55 28.44
CA GLN A 64 -21.64 -14.20 28.01
C GLN A 64 -22.15 -13.91 26.60
N PHE A 65 -22.48 -12.64 26.34
CA PHE A 65 -22.95 -12.24 25.01
C PHE A 65 -21.86 -12.37 23.94
N CYS A 66 -20.59 -12.17 24.31
CA CYS A 66 -19.45 -12.30 23.41
C CYS A 66 -19.23 -13.71 22.87
N THR A 67 -19.70 -14.76 23.56
CA THR A 67 -19.55 -16.16 23.09
C THR A 67 -20.39 -16.45 21.85
N LYS A 68 -21.50 -15.71 21.67
CA LYS A 68 -22.37 -15.83 20.51
C LYS A 68 -21.91 -14.97 19.33
N ASP A 69 -20.98 -14.05 19.56
CA ASP A 69 -20.51 -13.12 18.54
C ASP A 69 -19.47 -13.76 17.61
N MET A 70 -19.42 -13.29 16.37
CA MET A 70 -18.50 -13.82 15.38
C MET A 70 -17.10 -13.22 15.55
N VAL A 71 -16.11 -14.07 15.80
CA VAL A 71 -14.70 -13.67 15.91
C VAL A 71 -14.08 -13.61 14.51
N MET A 72 -13.50 -12.46 14.15
CA MET A 72 -12.71 -12.32 12.93
C MET A 72 -11.25 -12.74 13.15
N ASN A 73 -10.61 -13.25 12.09
CA ASN A 73 -9.18 -13.60 12.13
C ASN A 73 -8.25 -12.36 12.04
N SER A 74 -8.82 -11.19 11.80
CA SER A 74 -8.11 -9.91 11.76
C SER A 74 -7.88 -9.35 13.16
N ARG A 75 -6.74 -8.66 13.33
CA ARG A 75 -6.40 -7.96 14.56
C ARG A 75 -6.40 -6.45 14.35
N TYR A 76 -6.90 -5.72 15.33
CA TYR A 76 -6.94 -4.26 15.32
C TYR A 76 -6.08 -3.70 16.46
N MET A 77 -4.98 -3.05 16.10
CA MET A 77 -4.00 -2.54 17.06
C MET A 77 -4.16 -1.03 17.37
N GLY A 78 -5.20 -0.38 16.85
CA GLY A 78 -5.50 1.03 17.16
C GLY A 78 -4.43 2.05 16.77
N TYR A 79 -3.46 1.70 15.92
CA TYR A 79 -2.37 2.59 15.57
C TYR A 79 -2.85 3.91 14.95
N PRO A 80 -2.28 5.05 15.36
CA PRO A 80 -2.65 6.35 14.81
C PRO A 80 -2.31 6.41 13.31
N LEU A 81 -3.12 7.16 12.55
CA LEU A 81 -2.97 7.29 11.10
C LEU A 81 -1.55 7.68 10.68
N LEU A 82 -0.88 8.54 11.47
CA LEU A 82 0.49 8.96 11.20
C LEU A 82 1.48 7.78 11.15
N LEU A 83 1.36 6.83 12.07
CA LEU A 83 2.21 5.63 12.11
C LEU A 83 1.92 4.69 10.94
N LYS A 84 0.69 4.70 10.41
CA LYS A 84 0.35 3.94 9.20
C LYS A 84 1.00 4.55 7.95
N CYS A 85 1.11 5.88 7.90
CA CYS A 85 1.72 6.60 6.78
C CYS A 85 3.25 6.45 6.71
N THR A 86 3.94 6.11 7.81
CA THR A 86 5.40 5.88 7.78
C THR A 86 5.79 4.69 6.91
N ALA A 87 4.86 3.78 6.61
CA ALA A 87 5.06 2.68 5.66
C ALA A 87 5.40 3.16 4.22
N ILE A 88 5.13 4.43 3.90
CA ILE A 88 5.44 5.05 2.60
C ILE A 88 6.92 5.48 2.50
N ILE A 89 7.56 5.77 3.63
CA ILE A 89 8.93 6.29 3.70
C ILE A 89 9.95 5.37 2.98
N PRO A 90 10.01 4.05 3.26
CA PRO A 90 10.98 3.18 2.57
C PRO A 90 10.76 3.12 1.05
N SER A 91 9.51 3.24 0.59
CA SER A 91 9.20 3.28 -0.84
C SER A 91 9.76 4.53 -1.52
N PHE A 92 9.63 5.70 -0.88
CA PHE A 92 10.24 6.93 -1.41
C PHE A 92 11.76 6.85 -1.40
N VAL A 93 12.36 6.38 -0.31
CA VAL A 93 13.82 6.21 -0.21
C VAL A 93 14.34 5.29 -1.32
N ALA A 94 13.67 4.16 -1.57
CA ALA A 94 14.06 3.22 -2.62
C ALA A 94 14.00 3.86 -4.02
N VAL A 95 12.93 4.62 -4.32
CA VAL A 95 12.79 5.31 -5.62
C VAL A 95 13.87 6.38 -5.79
N THR A 96 14.12 7.20 -4.77
CA THR A 96 15.16 8.22 -4.81
C THR A 96 16.54 7.61 -5.03
N LEU A 97 16.87 6.53 -4.29
CA LEU A 97 18.14 5.81 -4.47
C LEU A 97 18.28 5.24 -5.87
N PHE A 98 17.23 4.59 -6.39
CA PHE A 98 17.23 4.01 -7.73
C PHE A 98 17.47 5.06 -8.82
N VAL A 99 16.74 6.18 -8.79
CA VAL A 99 16.92 7.29 -9.74
C VAL A 99 18.33 7.87 -9.65
N THR A 100 18.87 8.02 -8.43
CA THR A 100 20.23 8.55 -8.23
C THR A 100 21.28 7.64 -8.85
N VAL A 101 21.19 6.32 -8.64
CA VAL A 101 22.13 5.34 -9.21
C VAL A 101 22.05 5.32 -10.74
N VAL A 102 20.86 5.31 -11.32
CA VAL A 102 20.68 5.33 -12.78
C VAL A 102 21.20 6.64 -13.39
N SER A 103 21.00 7.78 -12.72
CA SER A 103 21.52 9.06 -13.21
C SER A 103 23.05 9.14 -13.19
N LEU A 104 23.71 8.54 -12.20
CA LEU A 104 25.17 8.59 -12.04
C LEU A 104 25.88 7.59 -12.96
N TYR A 105 25.33 6.38 -13.09
CA TYR A 105 26.00 5.27 -13.79
C TYR A 105 25.35 4.90 -15.14
N GLY A 106 24.16 5.41 -15.45
CA GLY A 106 23.45 5.11 -16.69
C GLY A 106 23.81 5.99 -17.88
N ARG A 107 24.56 7.09 -17.68
CA ARG A 107 25.10 7.89 -18.78
C ARG A 107 26.47 7.35 -19.21
N PHE A 108 26.46 6.29 -20.03
CA PHE A 108 27.58 6.06 -20.93
C PHE A 108 27.44 7.05 -22.09
N PRO A 109 28.42 7.93 -22.35
CA PRO A 109 28.37 8.80 -23.53
C PRO A 109 28.33 7.92 -24.78
N GLU A 110 27.47 8.23 -25.75
CA GLU A 110 27.63 7.71 -27.10
C GLU A 110 29.02 8.16 -27.58
N ASP A 111 29.87 7.19 -27.96
CA ASP A 111 31.16 7.47 -28.59
C ASP A 111 30.92 8.48 -29.71
N GLN A 112 31.37 9.72 -29.52
CA GLN A 112 31.41 10.69 -30.61
C GLN A 112 32.43 10.17 -31.62
N ALA A 113 31.94 9.42 -32.62
CA ALA A 113 32.65 9.21 -33.85
C ALA A 113 32.89 10.59 -34.49
N HIS A 114 34.08 11.10 -34.23
CA HIS A 114 34.64 12.36 -34.68
C HIS A 114 34.31 12.64 -36.17
N PRO A 115 33.77 13.82 -36.55
CA PRO A 115 33.62 14.18 -37.95
C PRO A 115 35.00 14.54 -38.51
N SER A 116 35.67 13.60 -39.19
CA SER A 116 36.85 13.96 -39.97
C SER A 116 36.41 14.67 -41.25
N ASN A 117 36.30 15.99 -41.15
CA ASN A 117 36.33 16.89 -42.29
C ASN A 117 37.68 16.69 -43.01
N ARG A 118 37.69 15.91 -44.10
CA ARG A 118 38.75 15.99 -45.12
C ARG A 118 38.15 16.55 -46.40
N SER A 119 38.25 17.87 -46.48
CA SER A 119 38.73 18.64 -47.63
C SER A 119 38.51 18.01 -49.00
N GLY A 120 37.65 18.63 -49.79
CA GLY A 120 37.64 18.43 -51.23
C GLY A 120 38.93 18.92 -51.91
N SER A 121 38.99 18.54 -53.19
CA SER A 121 39.84 19.02 -54.30
C SER A 121 41.09 18.20 -54.64
N PRO A 122 41.50 18.13 -55.94
CA PRO A 122 40.75 18.28 -57.18
C PRO A 122 40.99 17.13 -58.19
N CYS A 123 40.17 17.09 -59.23
CA CYS A 123 40.38 16.33 -60.45
C CYS A 123 41.78 16.54 -61.04
N HIS A 124 42.42 15.47 -61.49
CA HIS A 124 43.40 15.54 -62.58
C HIS A 124 43.05 14.51 -63.66
N THR A 125 42.63 15.06 -64.78
CA THR A 125 42.52 14.45 -66.10
C THR A 125 43.88 13.97 -66.59
N SER A 126 43.94 12.76 -67.15
CA SER A 126 44.88 12.39 -68.23
C SER A 126 44.26 11.18 -68.96
N ALA A 127 43.52 11.43 -70.04
CA ALA A 127 44.01 11.33 -71.41
C ALA A 127 44.24 9.86 -71.83
N GLY A 128 43.34 9.34 -72.67
CA GLY A 128 43.45 8.01 -73.24
C GLY A 128 44.53 7.90 -74.32
N VAL A 129 44.97 6.68 -74.58
CA VAL A 129 45.60 6.25 -75.85
C VAL A 129 45.15 4.82 -76.13
N ASN A 130 44.48 4.63 -77.26
CA ASN A 130 44.27 3.34 -77.94
C ASN A 130 45.58 2.89 -78.59
N VAL A 131 45.90 1.59 -78.51
CA VAL A 131 46.27 0.74 -79.66
C VAL A 131 45.66 -0.64 -79.42
#